data_AF-A0A3D0N844-F1
#
_entry.id   AF-A0A3D0N844-F1
#
_cell.length_a   1.000
_cell.length_b   1.000
_cell.length_c   1.000
_cell.angle_alpha   90.00
_cell.angle_beta   90.00
_cell.angle_gamma   90.00
#
_symmetry.space_group_name_H-M   'P 1'
#
loop_
_entity.id
_entity.type
_entity.pdbx_description
1 polymer ?
#
loop_
_entity_poly.entity_id
_entity_poly.type
_entity_poly.pdbx_seq_one_letter_code
_entity_poly.pdbx_strand_id
1 'polypeptide(L)'
;MEILGTTWAFYLLTALMSVGGMAAGYEPPGFPFVARQSAGAYLAMALILLWSARHALRQSLRLRRSAWVALGAGLLVMLAWAAAAGMEPLLAALFFVAMLLIAITFARIRAETGVPTNWAFPFGEAKKLILEATGTAVWSRAGMQSLTIMSMMNFLARGYFPSLMAFSIESLELGERMQARRREVIGALAIAFIVGLPLAWAMHLQAFYQYGANVLEGGTISGGYRTALAKQEFDLLSGMVENPGIPQRVATGFMTGGAGIVILLSVLRHHFLRLPIHPLGYALATSYGYLLWAPFFTVWVIKSIVVKIGGARAYRRLTPLFLGIAFGHLFVAGLLWGAFGALLPGELYRRLHIDIG
;
A
#
# COMPACT_ATOMS: atom_id res chain seq x y z
N MET A 1 17.43 -1.13 11.69
CA MET A 1 17.77 -2.49 12.19
C MET A 1 16.58 -3.10 12.87
N GLU A 2 16.02 -2.40 13.87
CA GLU A 2 14.81 -2.81 14.60
C GLU A 2 13.64 -3.15 13.67
N ILE A 3 13.31 -2.27 12.71
CA ILE A 3 12.17 -2.50 11.81
C ILE A 3 12.33 -3.78 10.99
N LEU A 4 13.49 -4.00 10.34
CA LEU A 4 13.73 -5.20 9.53
C LEU A 4 13.66 -6.48 10.38
N GLY A 5 14.32 -6.48 11.55
CA GLY A 5 14.28 -7.63 12.47
C GLY A 5 12.88 -7.89 13.01
N THR A 6 12.14 -6.83 13.32
CA THR A 6 10.74 -6.92 13.76
C THR A 6 9.86 -7.48 12.65
N THR A 7 10.01 -7.02 11.41
CA THR A 7 9.23 -7.50 10.27
C THR A 7 9.45 -8.99 10.03
N TRP A 8 10.70 -9.45 10.07
CA TRP A 8 11.01 -10.87 9.93
C TRP A 8 10.48 -11.70 11.10
N ALA A 9 10.65 -11.23 12.35
CA ALA A 9 10.17 -11.93 13.53
C ALA A 9 8.64 -12.07 13.51
N PHE A 10 7.90 -11.00 13.19
CA PHE A 10 6.44 -11.09 13.10
C PHE A 10 5.96 -11.89 11.90
N TYR A 11 6.68 -11.89 10.77
CA TYR A 11 6.39 -12.80 9.67
C TYR A 11 6.46 -14.25 10.14
N LEU A 12 7.54 -14.65 10.82
CA LEU A 12 7.66 -15.99 11.39
C LEU A 12 6.57 -16.28 12.42
N LEU A 13 6.25 -15.33 13.31
CA LEU A 13 5.17 -15.51 14.29
C LEU A 13 3.82 -15.73 13.59
N THR A 14 3.52 -14.99 12.52
CA THR A 14 2.28 -15.23 11.75
C THR A 14 2.28 -16.59 11.06
N ALA A 15 3.42 -17.06 10.53
CA ALA A 15 3.53 -18.38 9.94
C ALA A 15 3.37 -19.50 10.99
N LEU A 16 3.99 -19.35 12.17
CA LEU A 16 3.83 -20.25 13.30
C LEU A 16 2.40 -20.26 13.83
N MET A 17 1.73 -19.11 13.83
CA MET A 17 0.32 -19.01 14.18
C MET A 17 -0.55 -19.80 13.21
N SER A 18 -0.31 -19.68 11.89
CA SER A 18 -1.01 -20.49 10.88
C SER A 18 -0.82 -21.99 11.13
N VAL A 19 0.43 -22.44 11.32
CA VAL A 19 0.76 -23.85 11.57
C VAL A 19 0.15 -24.35 12.87
N GLY A 20 0.23 -23.56 13.95
CA GLY A 20 -0.36 -23.90 15.24
C GLY A 20 -1.88 -23.98 15.19
N GLY A 21 -2.54 -23.10 14.42
CA GLY A 21 -3.98 -23.18 14.17
C GLY A 21 -4.37 -24.47 13.46
N MET A 22 -3.67 -24.82 12.37
CA MET A 22 -3.88 -26.08 11.66
C MET A 22 -3.67 -27.29 12.59
N ALA A 23 -2.58 -27.31 13.36
CA ALA A 23 -2.31 -28.39 14.32
C ALA A 23 -3.38 -28.52 15.42
N ALA A 24 -4.03 -27.41 15.78
CA ALA A 24 -5.14 -27.37 16.75
C ALA A 24 -6.53 -27.63 16.11
N GLY A 25 -6.59 -27.91 14.80
CA GLY A 25 -7.84 -28.09 14.06
C GLY A 25 -8.63 -26.80 13.82
N TYR A 26 -8.01 -25.64 13.97
CA TYR A 26 -8.61 -24.32 13.76
C TYR A 26 -8.19 -23.74 12.40
N GLU A 27 -9.01 -23.97 11.38
CA GLU A 27 -8.72 -23.59 9.98
C GLU A 27 -9.85 -22.77 9.31
N PRO A 28 -10.36 -21.68 9.91
CA PRO A 28 -11.30 -20.84 9.19
C PRO A 28 -10.61 -20.18 7.98
N PRO A 29 -11.34 -19.97 6.85
CA PRO A 29 -10.77 -19.37 5.65
C PRO A 29 -10.09 -18.04 5.94
N GLY A 30 -8.80 -17.97 5.60
CA GLY A 30 -7.98 -16.77 5.77
C GLY A 30 -7.32 -16.63 7.14
N PHE A 31 -7.46 -17.56 8.09
CA PHE A 31 -6.68 -17.57 9.33
C PHE A 31 -5.17 -17.56 9.06
N PRO A 32 -4.35 -16.76 9.76
CA PRO A 32 -4.65 -15.90 10.93
C PRO A 32 -5.08 -14.47 10.57
N PHE A 33 -5.80 -14.28 9.46
CA PHE A 33 -6.37 -13.00 9.02
C PHE A 33 -5.33 -11.89 8.91
N VAL A 34 -4.15 -12.22 8.36
CA VAL A 34 -2.98 -11.32 8.30
C VAL A 34 -3.30 -9.98 7.65
N ALA A 35 -4.08 -9.98 6.57
CA ALA A 35 -4.52 -8.74 5.90
C ALA A 35 -5.41 -7.85 6.82
N ARG A 36 -6.27 -8.48 7.65
CA ARG A 36 -7.14 -7.77 8.61
C ARG A 36 -6.33 -7.17 9.75
N GLN A 37 -5.40 -7.95 10.30
CA GLN A 37 -4.42 -7.47 11.26
C GLN A 37 -3.67 -6.26 10.69
N SER A 38 -3.24 -6.34 9.43
CA SER A 38 -2.57 -5.23 8.75
C SER A 38 -3.45 -4.00 8.60
N ALA A 39 -4.73 -4.14 8.24
CA ALA A 39 -5.64 -3.01 8.13
C ALA A 39 -5.73 -2.26 9.46
N GLY A 40 -5.97 -2.99 10.56
CA GLY A 40 -6.01 -2.41 11.90
C GLY A 40 -4.69 -1.78 12.34
N ALA A 41 -3.57 -2.43 12.05
CA ALA A 41 -2.22 -1.92 12.32
C ALA A 41 -1.98 -0.57 11.62
N TYR A 42 -2.36 -0.44 10.35
CA TYR A 42 -2.18 0.80 9.58
C TYR A 42 -3.09 1.92 10.06
N LEU A 43 -4.36 1.62 10.39
CA LEU A 43 -5.28 2.61 10.96
C LEU A 43 -4.79 3.12 12.32
N ALA A 44 -4.41 2.22 13.22
CA ALA A 44 -3.89 2.58 14.54
C ALA A 44 -2.63 3.44 14.43
N MET A 45 -1.69 3.06 13.57
CA MET A 45 -0.48 3.83 13.33
C MET A 45 -0.79 5.23 12.80
N ALA A 46 -1.71 5.36 11.85
CA ALA A 46 -2.10 6.65 11.29
C ALA A 46 -2.71 7.56 12.37
N LEU A 47 -3.58 7.02 13.21
CA LEU A 47 -4.18 7.76 14.32
C LEU A 47 -3.13 8.21 15.35
N ILE A 48 -2.16 7.35 15.69
CA ILE A 48 -1.04 7.70 16.57
C ILE A 48 -0.20 8.83 15.96
N LEU A 49 0.10 8.75 14.65
CA LEU A 49 0.85 9.78 13.93
C LEU A 49 0.10 11.11 13.95
N LEU A 50 -1.18 11.12 13.59
CA LEU A 50 -2.03 12.31 13.63
C LEU A 50 -2.13 12.90 15.03
N TRP A 51 -2.31 12.06 16.05
CA TRP A 51 -2.37 12.48 17.45
C TRP A 51 -1.05 13.12 17.92
N SER A 52 0.08 12.49 17.61
CA SER A 52 1.41 12.99 17.94
C SER A 52 1.73 14.31 17.22
N ALA A 53 1.25 14.48 15.99
CA ALA A 53 1.47 15.66 15.16
C ALA A 53 0.43 16.77 15.38
N ARG A 54 -0.56 16.60 16.28
CA ARG A 54 -1.71 17.52 16.42
C ARG A 54 -1.34 19.00 16.56
N HIS A 55 -0.26 19.31 17.26
CA HIS A 55 0.20 20.69 17.45
C HIS A 55 0.82 21.25 16.16
N ALA A 56 1.64 20.45 15.47
CA ALA A 56 2.20 20.81 14.17
C ALA A 56 1.12 20.93 13.09
N LEU A 57 0.09 20.08 13.11
CA LEU A 57 -1.06 20.16 12.21
C LEU A 57 -1.88 21.44 12.47
N ARG A 58 -2.12 21.79 13.73
CA ARG A 58 -2.78 23.07 14.09
C ARG A 58 -1.98 24.28 13.60
N GLN A 59 -0.66 24.25 13.73
CA GLN A 59 0.20 25.31 13.22
C GLN A 59 0.19 25.37 11.69
N SER A 60 0.19 24.21 11.02
CA SER A 60 0.19 24.13 9.56
C SER A 60 -1.11 24.61 8.94
N LEU A 61 -2.26 24.51 9.63
CA LEU A 61 -3.53 25.10 9.19
C LEU A 61 -3.41 26.62 8.96
N ARG A 62 -2.60 27.30 9.77
CA ARG A 62 -2.35 28.75 9.64
C ARG A 62 -1.26 29.04 8.60
N LEU A 63 -0.15 28.30 8.65
CA LEU A 63 1.03 28.56 7.81
C LEU A 63 0.93 28.03 6.38
N ARG A 64 0.10 27.00 6.15
CA ARG A 64 -0.01 26.29 4.87
C ARG A 64 -1.48 26.16 4.45
N ARG A 65 -2.26 27.24 4.61
CA ARG A 65 -3.70 27.28 4.33
C ARG A 65 -4.04 26.77 2.92
N SER A 66 -3.25 27.13 1.90
CA SER A 66 -3.47 26.69 0.52
C SER A 66 -3.39 25.16 0.35
N ALA A 67 -2.50 24.49 1.09
CA ALA A 67 -2.39 23.02 1.04
C ALA A 67 -3.61 22.34 1.66
N TRP A 68 -4.14 22.90 2.76
CA TRP A 68 -5.36 22.40 3.38
C TRP A 68 -6.61 22.65 2.53
N VAL A 69 -6.68 23.80 1.85
CA VAL A 69 -7.74 24.08 0.86
C VAL A 69 -7.66 23.09 -0.29
N ALA A 70 -6.47 22.83 -0.84
CA ALA A 70 -6.31 21.85 -1.92
C ALA A 70 -6.69 20.42 -1.49
N LEU A 71 -6.26 19.99 -0.29
CA LEU A 71 -6.64 18.70 0.28
C LEU A 71 -8.15 18.60 0.49
N GLY A 72 -8.76 19.62 1.09
CA GLY A 72 -10.19 19.67 1.36
C GLY A 72 -11.03 19.71 0.07
N ALA A 73 -10.61 20.50 -0.92
CA ALA A 73 -11.26 20.56 -2.22
C ALA A 73 -11.15 19.23 -2.98
N GLY A 74 -9.98 18.59 -2.97
CA GLY A 74 -9.80 17.27 -3.57
C GLY A 74 -10.71 16.21 -2.93
N LEU A 75 -10.74 16.16 -1.59
CA LEU A 75 -11.63 15.24 -0.87
C LEU A 75 -13.10 15.54 -1.15
N LEU A 76 -13.50 16.82 -1.19
CA LEU A 76 -14.87 17.23 -1.50
C LEU A 76 -15.27 16.81 -2.91
N VAL A 77 -14.40 16.98 -3.91
CA VAL A 77 -14.65 16.52 -5.29
C VAL A 77 -14.84 15.02 -5.34
N MET A 78 -14.00 14.25 -4.63
CA MET A 78 -14.14 12.79 -4.57
C MET A 78 -15.45 12.35 -3.92
N LEU A 79 -15.85 13.00 -2.82
CA LEU A 79 -17.11 12.73 -2.13
C LEU A 79 -18.32 13.12 -2.97
N ALA A 80 -18.29 14.30 -3.59
CA ALA A 80 -19.36 14.78 -4.45
C ALA A 80 -19.54 13.88 -5.68
N TRP A 81 -18.44 13.42 -6.27
CA TRP A 81 -18.48 12.47 -7.38
C TRP A 81 -19.08 11.13 -6.95
N ALA A 82 -18.65 10.58 -5.81
CA ALA A 82 -19.19 9.32 -5.29
C ALA A 82 -20.68 9.43 -4.98
N ALA A 83 -21.11 10.53 -4.34
CA ALA A 83 -22.51 10.79 -4.05
C ALA A 83 -23.34 10.97 -5.34
N ALA A 84 -22.84 11.72 -6.32
CA ALA A 84 -23.49 11.89 -7.62
C ALA A 84 -23.60 10.57 -8.40
N ALA A 85 -22.66 9.64 -8.21
CA ALA A 85 -22.72 8.30 -8.77
C ALA A 85 -23.72 7.37 -8.04
N GLY A 86 -24.35 7.81 -6.95
CA GLY A 86 -25.32 7.04 -6.17
C GLY A 86 -24.73 6.26 -4.99
N MET A 87 -23.48 6.57 -4.58
CA MET A 87 -22.90 6.02 -3.37
C MET A 87 -23.38 6.79 -2.13
N GLU A 88 -23.77 6.06 -1.09
CA GLU A 88 -24.18 6.66 0.18
C GLU A 88 -23.01 7.51 0.76
N PRO A 89 -23.26 8.79 1.13
CA PRO A 89 -22.18 9.72 1.49
C PRO A 89 -21.33 9.29 2.69
N LEU A 90 -21.91 8.65 3.70
CA LEU A 90 -21.16 8.15 4.85
C LEU A 90 -20.23 7.00 4.43
N LEU A 91 -20.68 6.06 3.61
CA LEU A 91 -19.86 4.98 3.08
C LEU A 91 -18.70 5.53 2.24
N ALA A 92 -18.97 6.52 1.40
CA ALA A 92 -17.94 7.21 0.62
C ALA A 92 -16.90 7.89 1.53
N ALA A 93 -17.36 8.60 2.56
CA ALA A 93 -16.49 9.23 3.56
C ALA A 93 -15.63 8.21 4.31
N LEU A 94 -16.22 7.12 4.79
CA LEU A 94 -15.50 6.04 5.47
C LEU A 94 -14.44 5.43 4.55
N PHE A 95 -14.77 5.17 3.28
CA PHE A 95 -13.85 4.60 2.30
C PHE A 95 -12.63 5.49 2.03
N PHE A 96 -12.84 6.77 1.73
CA PHE A 96 -11.73 7.69 1.45
C PHE A 96 -10.91 8.01 2.71
N VAL A 97 -11.54 8.15 3.87
CA VAL A 97 -10.81 8.36 5.13
C VAL A 97 -9.95 7.15 5.46
N ALA A 98 -10.48 5.93 5.34
CA ALA A 98 -9.71 4.70 5.55
C ALA A 98 -8.50 4.63 4.60
N MET A 99 -8.70 4.95 3.32
CA MET A 99 -7.63 4.99 2.32
C MET A 99 -6.55 6.03 2.67
N LEU A 100 -6.94 7.24 3.09
CA LEU A 100 -6.01 8.29 3.51
C LEU A 100 -5.21 7.90 4.77
N LEU A 101 -5.85 7.24 5.75
CA LEU A 101 -5.17 6.74 6.94
C LEU A 101 -4.13 5.68 6.57
N ILE A 102 -4.47 4.74 5.68
CA ILE A 102 -3.51 3.75 5.16
C ILE A 102 -2.34 4.47 4.44
N ALA A 103 -2.64 5.46 3.60
CA ALA A 103 -1.62 6.25 2.89
C ALA A 103 -0.68 6.99 3.85
N ILE A 104 -1.20 7.55 4.97
CA ILE A 104 -0.39 8.20 6.01
C ILE A 104 0.62 7.22 6.62
N THR A 105 0.17 6.04 7.01
CA THR A 105 1.07 5.02 7.56
C THR A 105 2.08 4.54 6.52
N PHE A 106 1.64 4.34 5.26
CA PHE A 106 2.55 3.97 4.17
C PHE A 106 3.64 5.02 3.93
N ALA A 107 3.27 6.30 3.88
CA ALA A 107 4.21 7.40 3.75
C ALA A 107 5.21 7.44 4.91
N ARG A 108 4.75 7.17 6.15
CA ARG A 108 5.65 7.07 7.31
C ARG A 108 6.62 5.91 7.17
N ILE A 109 6.15 4.74 6.73
CA ILE A 109 6.98 3.57 6.46
C ILE A 109 8.05 3.92 5.43
N ARG A 110 7.67 4.54 4.31
CA ARG A 110 8.61 4.97 3.26
C ARG A 110 9.64 5.97 3.78
N ALA A 111 9.20 6.98 4.53
CA ALA A 111 10.08 7.98 5.11
C ALA A 111 11.08 7.41 6.14
N GLU A 112 10.67 6.43 6.96
CA GLU A 112 11.57 5.85 7.98
C GLU A 112 12.46 4.73 7.45
N THR A 113 11.94 3.91 6.53
CA THR A 113 12.59 2.64 6.17
C THR A 113 13.22 2.67 4.78
N GLY A 114 12.75 3.55 3.89
CA GLY A 114 13.13 3.52 2.48
C GLY A 114 12.78 2.21 1.79
N VAL A 115 11.75 1.49 2.25
CA VAL A 115 11.37 0.19 1.69
C VAL A 115 11.18 0.30 0.17
N PRO A 116 11.90 -0.49 -0.65
CA PRO A 116 11.88 -0.34 -2.11
C PRO A 116 10.69 -1.05 -2.77
N THR A 117 9.49 -0.91 -2.20
CA THR A 117 8.25 -1.40 -2.81
C THR A 117 7.12 -0.41 -2.63
N ASN A 118 6.27 -0.30 -3.65
CA ASN A 118 5.05 0.49 -3.62
C ASN A 118 3.88 -0.27 -2.97
N TRP A 119 4.05 -1.57 -2.70
CA TRP A 119 3.00 -2.49 -2.26
C TRP A 119 3.06 -2.82 -0.76
N ALA A 120 3.94 -2.17 -0.01
CA ALA A 120 4.04 -2.36 1.44
C ALA A 120 2.89 -1.69 2.19
N PHE A 121 1.64 -2.01 1.83
CA PHE A 121 0.40 -1.57 2.48
C PHE A 121 -0.71 -2.64 2.30
N PRO A 122 -1.76 -2.65 3.12
CA PRO A 122 -2.85 -3.64 3.02
C PRO A 122 -3.76 -3.34 1.82
N PHE A 123 -3.47 -3.95 0.67
CA PHE A 123 -4.13 -3.68 -0.62
C PHE A 123 -5.62 -4.08 -0.62
N GLY A 124 -6.49 -3.14 -0.97
CA GLY A 124 -7.95 -3.36 -1.04
C GLY A 124 -8.64 -3.49 0.32
N GLU A 125 -7.91 -3.42 1.43
CA GLU A 125 -8.47 -3.61 2.76
C GLU A 125 -9.29 -2.40 3.24
N ALA A 126 -9.09 -1.20 2.66
CA ALA A 126 -9.89 0.00 2.97
C ALA A 126 -11.40 -0.22 2.74
N LYS A 127 -11.76 -0.98 1.69
CA LYS A 127 -13.15 -1.38 1.41
C LYS A 127 -13.62 -2.42 2.42
N LYS A 128 -12.85 -3.50 2.53
CA LYS A 128 -13.28 -4.69 3.26
C LYS A 128 -13.37 -4.45 4.76
N LEU A 129 -12.52 -3.62 5.36
CA LEU A 129 -12.58 -3.30 6.78
C LEU A 129 -13.91 -2.66 7.17
N ILE A 130 -14.50 -1.85 6.29
CA ILE A 130 -15.78 -1.20 6.52
C ILE A 130 -16.87 -2.26 6.45
N LEU A 131 -16.92 -2.99 5.33
CA LEU A 131 -17.93 -4.02 5.07
C LEU A 131 -17.95 -5.13 6.12
N GLU A 132 -16.80 -5.56 6.61
CA GLU A 132 -16.71 -6.59 7.65
C GLU A 132 -17.13 -6.07 9.01
N ALA A 133 -16.81 -4.81 9.34
CA ALA A 133 -17.20 -4.20 10.62
C ALA A 133 -18.70 -3.88 10.69
N THR A 134 -19.31 -3.43 9.58
CA THR A 134 -20.71 -3.00 9.54
C THR A 134 -21.67 -4.04 9.01
N GLY A 135 -21.16 -5.05 8.30
CA GLY A 135 -21.96 -5.89 7.40
C GLY A 135 -22.26 -5.17 6.08
N THR A 136 -22.67 -5.93 5.07
CA THR A 136 -23.06 -5.37 3.76
C THR A 136 -24.53 -5.01 3.72
N ALA A 137 -25.36 -5.66 4.55
CA ALA A 137 -26.81 -5.45 4.61
C ALA A 137 -27.22 -4.01 4.97
N VAL A 138 -26.39 -3.24 5.69
CA VAL A 138 -26.67 -1.83 6.02
C VAL A 138 -26.56 -0.94 4.77
N TRP A 139 -25.64 -1.29 3.87
CA TRP A 139 -25.30 -0.48 2.69
C TRP A 139 -26.08 -0.89 1.44
N SER A 140 -26.76 -2.04 1.46
CA SER A 140 -27.61 -2.53 0.37
C SER A 140 -29.12 -2.28 0.58
N ARG A 141 -29.53 -1.66 1.71
CA ARG A 141 -30.96 -1.44 2.04
C ARG A 141 -31.72 -0.63 1.00
N ALA A 142 -31.07 0.40 0.45
CA ALA A 142 -31.64 1.27 -0.56
C ALA A 142 -31.33 0.80 -2.00
N GLY A 143 -30.78 -0.41 -2.15
CA GLY A 143 -30.29 -0.97 -3.40
C GLY A 143 -28.77 -1.18 -3.41
N MET A 144 -28.28 -1.84 -4.46
CA MET A 144 -26.87 -2.24 -4.57
C MET A 144 -25.93 -1.15 -5.10
N GLN A 145 -26.49 -0.01 -5.52
CA GLN A 145 -25.74 1.09 -6.17
C GLN A 145 -24.51 1.51 -5.36
N SER A 146 -24.66 1.68 -4.05
CA SER A 146 -23.54 2.06 -3.18
C SER A 146 -22.40 1.03 -3.18
N LEU A 147 -22.73 -0.26 -3.11
CA LEU A 147 -21.75 -1.34 -3.15
C LEU A 147 -21.15 -1.52 -4.56
N THR A 148 -21.93 -1.27 -5.61
CA THR A 148 -21.47 -1.26 -7.00
C THR A 148 -20.44 -0.17 -7.22
N ILE A 149 -20.76 1.09 -6.89
CA ILE A 149 -19.81 2.21 -7.03
C ILE A 149 -18.57 1.97 -6.17
N MET A 150 -18.71 1.51 -4.94
CA MET A 150 -17.56 1.19 -4.09
C MET A 150 -16.67 0.10 -4.69
N SER A 151 -17.25 -0.94 -5.30
CA SER A 151 -16.49 -2.00 -5.99
C SER A 151 -15.81 -1.49 -7.26
N MET A 152 -16.48 -0.64 -8.04
CA MET A 152 -15.87 0.05 -9.19
C MET A 152 -14.68 0.92 -8.77
N MET A 153 -14.76 1.58 -7.61
CA MET A 153 -13.70 2.44 -7.07
C MET A 153 -12.61 1.67 -6.32
N ASN A 154 -12.71 0.35 -6.17
CA ASN A 154 -11.75 -0.43 -5.37
C ASN A 154 -10.31 -0.38 -5.91
N PHE A 155 -10.13 -0.07 -7.21
CA PHE A 155 -8.80 0.19 -7.77
C PHE A 155 -8.06 1.34 -7.07
N LEU A 156 -8.77 2.29 -6.46
CA LEU A 156 -8.16 3.36 -5.67
C LEU A 156 -7.50 2.83 -4.39
N ALA A 157 -8.18 1.92 -3.69
CA ALA A 157 -7.69 1.34 -2.43
C ALA A 157 -6.72 0.17 -2.63
N ARG A 158 -6.78 -0.48 -3.80
CA ARG A 158 -5.92 -1.61 -4.14
C ARG A 158 -4.70 -1.19 -4.96
N GLY A 159 -4.83 -0.16 -5.81
CA GLY A 159 -3.78 0.29 -6.72
C GLY A 159 -2.77 1.22 -6.08
N TYR A 160 -2.08 2.01 -6.90
CA TYR A 160 -0.92 2.80 -6.48
C TYR A 160 -1.25 4.06 -5.67
N PHE A 161 -2.51 4.48 -5.56
CA PHE A 161 -2.88 5.78 -4.99
C PHE A 161 -2.41 5.98 -3.53
N PRO A 162 -2.55 5.01 -2.61
CA PRO A 162 -1.99 5.16 -1.26
C PRO A 162 -0.47 5.33 -1.27
N SER A 163 0.21 4.76 -2.26
CA SER A 163 1.66 4.85 -2.41
C SER A 163 2.14 6.18 -3.01
N LEU A 164 1.30 6.89 -3.78
CA LEU A 164 1.63 8.19 -4.40
C LEU A 164 2.01 9.27 -3.39
N MET A 165 1.49 9.18 -2.16
CA MET A 165 1.86 10.11 -1.10
C MET A 165 3.35 10.02 -0.73
N ALA A 166 3.95 8.83 -0.79
CA ALA A 166 5.37 8.65 -0.52
C ALA A 166 6.25 9.32 -1.59
N PHE A 167 5.93 9.14 -2.87
CA PHE A 167 6.64 9.79 -3.98
C PHE A 167 6.65 11.31 -3.87
N SER A 168 5.53 11.89 -3.43
CA SER A 168 5.42 13.34 -3.22
C SER A 168 6.34 13.81 -2.08
N ILE A 169 6.44 13.06 -0.98
CA ILE A 169 7.34 13.39 0.15
C ILE A 169 8.81 13.26 -0.28
N GLU A 170 9.15 12.18 -0.98
CA GLU A 170 10.51 11.92 -1.45
C GLU A 170 10.98 12.97 -2.47
N SER A 171 10.09 13.39 -3.36
CA SER A 171 10.38 14.46 -4.33
C SER A 171 10.65 15.80 -3.65
N LEU A 172 9.88 16.13 -2.60
CA LEU A 172 10.10 17.34 -1.80
C LEU A 172 11.42 17.28 -1.03
N GLU A 173 11.72 16.16 -0.38
CA GLU A 173 13.00 15.93 0.32
C GLU A 173 14.20 16.00 -0.63
N LEU A 174 14.09 15.38 -1.82
CA LEU A 174 15.12 15.44 -2.85
C LEU A 174 15.35 16.89 -3.32
N GLY A 175 14.27 17.63 -3.54
CA GLY A 175 14.33 19.05 -3.89
C GLY A 175 15.04 19.88 -2.83
N GLU A 176 14.74 19.66 -1.54
CA GLU A 176 15.43 20.34 -0.43
C GLU A 176 16.94 20.03 -0.41
N ARG A 177 17.32 18.77 -0.62
CA ARG A 177 18.75 18.36 -0.70
C ARG A 177 19.48 18.94 -1.90
N MET A 178 18.77 19.13 -3.01
CA MET A 178 19.29 19.77 -4.23
C MET A 178 19.21 21.30 -4.18
N GLN A 179 18.76 21.88 -3.07
CA GLN A 179 18.52 23.33 -2.93
C GLN A 179 17.54 23.90 -3.96
N ALA A 180 16.66 23.07 -4.51
CA ALA A 180 15.61 23.48 -5.42
C ALA A 180 14.50 24.23 -4.66
N ARG A 181 13.88 25.22 -5.31
CA ARG A 181 12.77 25.93 -4.67
C ARG A 181 11.57 25.00 -4.59
N ARG A 182 10.91 24.94 -3.44
CA ARG A 182 9.72 24.09 -3.22
C ARG A 182 8.64 24.25 -4.30
N ARG A 183 8.46 25.47 -4.83
CA ARG A 183 7.50 25.75 -5.91
C ARG A 183 7.89 25.11 -7.24
N GLU A 184 9.18 24.98 -7.54
CA GLU A 184 9.67 24.32 -8.76
C GLU A 184 9.41 22.83 -8.69
N VAL A 185 9.66 22.18 -7.55
CA VAL A 185 9.37 20.76 -7.34
C VAL A 185 7.87 20.49 -7.49
N ILE A 186 7.03 21.29 -6.83
CA ILE A 186 5.57 21.16 -6.94
C ILE A 186 5.10 21.43 -8.38
N GLY A 187 5.68 22.43 -9.05
CA GLY A 187 5.39 22.75 -10.44
C GLY A 187 5.76 21.60 -11.38
N ALA A 188 6.93 20.99 -11.19
CA ALA A 188 7.36 19.83 -11.96
C ALA A 188 6.44 18.62 -11.74
N LEU A 189 6.04 18.34 -10.50
CA LEU A 189 5.07 17.28 -10.18
C LEU A 189 3.70 17.56 -10.82
N ALA A 190 3.25 18.81 -10.81
CA ALA A 190 1.99 19.20 -11.45
C ALA A 190 2.06 19.05 -12.98
N ILE A 191 3.15 19.47 -13.62
CA ILE A 191 3.36 19.29 -15.06
C ILE A 191 3.43 17.79 -15.40
N ALA A 192 4.19 17.01 -14.64
CA ALA A 192 4.28 15.56 -14.82
C ALA A 192 2.91 14.89 -14.72
N PHE A 193 2.06 15.34 -13.80
CA PHE A 193 0.68 14.85 -13.70
C PHE A 193 -0.20 15.30 -14.88
N ILE A 194 -0.20 16.60 -15.22
CA ILE A 194 -1.05 17.17 -16.29
C ILE A 194 -0.68 16.61 -17.67
N VAL A 195 0.60 16.34 -17.93
CA VAL A 195 1.06 15.78 -19.20
C VAL A 195 1.01 14.25 -19.19
N GLY A 196 1.47 13.64 -18.09
CA GLY A 196 1.58 12.19 -17.96
C GLY A 196 0.23 11.49 -17.93
N LEU A 197 -0.79 12.06 -17.29
CA LEU A 197 -2.10 11.43 -17.19
C LEU A 197 -2.82 11.32 -18.56
N PRO A 198 -2.95 12.40 -19.37
CA PRO A 198 -3.53 12.30 -20.70
C PRO A 198 -2.72 11.41 -21.64
N LEU A 199 -1.38 11.46 -21.57
CA LEU A 199 -0.53 10.62 -22.40
C LEU A 199 -0.71 9.14 -22.04
N ALA A 200 -0.65 8.80 -20.75
CA ALA A 200 -0.88 7.44 -20.28
C ALA A 200 -2.28 6.95 -20.66
N TRP A 201 -3.30 7.80 -20.50
CA TRP A 201 -4.67 7.48 -20.89
C TRP A 201 -4.79 7.21 -22.40
N ALA A 202 -4.25 8.09 -23.24
CA ALA A 202 -4.30 7.93 -24.69
C ALA A 202 -3.56 6.66 -25.14
N MET A 203 -2.36 6.42 -24.62
CA MET A 203 -1.56 5.23 -24.95
C MET A 203 -2.26 3.94 -24.53
N HIS A 204 -2.72 3.84 -23.29
CA HIS A 204 -3.37 2.63 -22.79
C HIS A 204 -4.71 2.40 -23.49
N LEU A 205 -5.53 3.44 -23.65
CA LEU A 205 -6.84 3.29 -24.26
C LEU A 205 -6.72 2.89 -25.73
N GLN A 206 -5.83 3.54 -26.50
CA GLN A 206 -5.56 3.17 -27.88
C GLN A 206 -5.06 1.72 -27.99
N ALA A 207 -4.09 1.34 -27.16
CA ALA A 207 -3.57 -0.03 -27.16
C ALA A 207 -4.67 -1.06 -26.80
N PHE A 208 -5.49 -0.76 -25.80
CA PHE A 208 -6.58 -1.66 -25.37
C PHE A 208 -7.70 -1.79 -26.41
N TYR A 209 -8.02 -0.74 -27.16
CA TYR A 209 -8.99 -0.83 -28.27
C TYR A 209 -8.41 -1.55 -29.49
N GLN A 210 -7.12 -1.35 -29.78
CA GLN A 210 -6.50 -1.92 -30.97
C GLN A 210 -6.15 -3.40 -30.81
N TYR A 211 -5.65 -3.80 -29.64
CA TYR A 211 -5.12 -5.14 -29.40
C TYR A 211 -5.96 -5.95 -28.40
N GLY A 212 -6.86 -5.29 -27.66
CA GLY A 212 -7.62 -5.91 -26.58
C GLY A 212 -6.81 -5.98 -25.28
N ALA A 213 -7.33 -5.39 -24.20
CA ALA A 213 -6.69 -5.41 -22.88
C ALA A 213 -6.41 -6.84 -22.38
N ASN A 214 -7.32 -7.79 -22.64
CA ASN A 214 -7.16 -9.18 -22.23
C ASN A 214 -5.95 -9.85 -22.89
N VAL A 215 -5.74 -9.58 -24.18
CA VAL A 215 -4.63 -10.16 -24.96
C VAL A 215 -3.31 -9.51 -24.56
N LEU A 216 -3.30 -8.18 -24.38
CA LEU A 216 -2.10 -7.45 -23.99
C LEU A 216 -1.61 -7.80 -22.57
N GLU A 217 -2.51 -7.94 -21.59
CA GLU A 217 -2.09 -8.23 -20.21
C GLU A 217 -1.88 -9.73 -19.94
N GLY A 218 -2.64 -10.61 -20.59
CA GLY A 218 -2.64 -12.05 -20.27
C GLY A 218 -1.99 -12.94 -21.32
N GLY A 219 -1.58 -12.37 -22.46
CA GLY A 219 -1.11 -13.13 -23.63
C GLY A 219 -2.15 -14.10 -24.21
N THR A 220 -3.39 -14.04 -23.72
CA THR A 220 -4.49 -14.99 -23.93
C THR A 220 -5.84 -14.26 -23.95
N ILE A 221 -6.89 -14.93 -24.40
CA ILE A 221 -8.25 -14.37 -24.44
C ILE A 221 -8.93 -14.32 -23.06
N SER A 222 -8.44 -15.06 -22.07
CA SER A 222 -8.97 -15.08 -20.70
C SER A 222 -8.62 -13.83 -19.88
N GLY A 223 -7.70 -12.99 -20.37
CA GLY A 223 -7.22 -11.81 -19.68
C GLY A 223 -6.09 -12.09 -18.70
N GLY A 224 -5.38 -11.02 -18.33
CA GLY A 224 -4.26 -11.05 -17.39
C GLY A 224 -4.68 -10.85 -15.94
N TYR A 225 -3.70 -10.55 -15.10
CA TYR A 225 -3.91 -10.38 -13.67
C TYR A 225 -4.96 -9.31 -13.35
N ARG A 226 -4.95 -8.14 -14.03
CA ARG A 226 -5.91 -7.07 -13.71
C ARG A 226 -7.34 -7.41 -14.15
N THR A 227 -7.52 -8.11 -15.27
CA THR A 227 -8.84 -8.67 -15.66
C THR A 227 -9.36 -9.65 -14.60
N ALA A 228 -8.51 -10.56 -14.11
CA ALA A 228 -8.90 -11.50 -13.06
C ALA A 228 -9.29 -10.78 -11.77
N LEU A 229 -8.57 -9.71 -11.41
CA LEU A 229 -8.93 -8.88 -10.26
C LEU A 229 -10.25 -8.15 -10.46
N ALA A 230 -10.49 -7.54 -11.63
CA ALA A 230 -11.75 -6.88 -11.92
C ALA A 230 -12.92 -7.87 -11.81
N LYS A 231 -12.77 -9.06 -12.42
CA LYS A 231 -13.76 -10.14 -12.30
C LYS A 231 -13.99 -10.54 -10.83
N GLN A 232 -12.91 -10.76 -10.08
CA GLN A 232 -12.99 -11.12 -8.65
C GLN A 232 -13.79 -10.09 -7.84
N GLU A 233 -13.60 -8.79 -8.08
CA GLU A 233 -14.33 -7.75 -7.36
C GLU A 233 -15.83 -7.76 -7.67
N PHE A 234 -16.22 -8.04 -8.92
CA PHE A 234 -17.63 -8.16 -9.30
C PHE A 234 -18.25 -9.50 -8.90
N ASP A 235 -17.50 -10.59 -8.88
CA ASP A 235 -17.95 -11.87 -8.30
C ASP A 235 -18.25 -11.69 -6.80
N LEU A 236 -17.38 -10.99 -6.07
CA LEU A 236 -17.60 -10.64 -4.67
C LEU A 236 -18.85 -9.77 -4.50
N LEU A 237 -19.06 -8.79 -5.37
CA LEU A 237 -20.27 -7.96 -5.36
C LEU A 237 -21.52 -8.80 -5.60
N SER A 238 -21.50 -9.71 -6.58
CA SER A 238 -22.61 -10.63 -6.88
C SER A 238 -22.96 -11.49 -5.67
N GLY A 239 -21.95 -12.03 -4.98
CA GLY A 239 -22.16 -12.77 -3.74
C GLY A 239 -22.80 -11.92 -2.64
N MET A 240 -22.51 -10.61 -2.58
CA MET A 240 -23.16 -9.68 -1.63
C MET A 240 -24.62 -9.37 -2.00
N VAL A 241 -25.01 -9.49 -3.28
CA VAL A 241 -26.41 -9.40 -3.74
C VAL A 241 -27.19 -10.61 -3.24
N GLU A 242 -26.65 -11.81 -3.46
CA GLU A 242 -27.29 -13.07 -3.13
C GLU A 242 -27.37 -13.31 -1.62
N ASN A 243 -26.33 -12.89 -0.89
CA ASN A 243 -26.26 -13.05 0.56
C ASN A 243 -25.71 -11.78 1.23
N PRO A 244 -26.58 -10.78 1.51
CA PRO A 244 -26.20 -9.61 2.29
C PRO A 244 -25.74 -10.01 3.69
N GLY A 245 -24.43 -9.99 3.90
CA GLY A 245 -23.79 -10.47 5.12
C GLY A 245 -23.97 -9.53 6.31
N ILE A 246 -24.00 -10.15 7.50
CA ILE A 246 -23.85 -9.51 8.81
C ILE A 246 -22.37 -9.18 9.10
N PRO A 247 -22.08 -8.32 10.10
CA PRO A 247 -20.70 -8.07 10.54
C PRO A 247 -19.89 -9.34 10.81
N GLN A 248 -18.68 -9.42 10.25
CA GLN A 248 -17.78 -10.55 10.40
C GLN A 248 -16.94 -10.42 11.67
N ARG A 249 -17.50 -10.84 12.81
CA ARG A 249 -16.91 -10.67 14.15
C ARG A 249 -15.47 -11.19 14.26
N VAL A 250 -15.16 -12.33 13.64
CA VAL A 250 -13.81 -12.91 13.69
C VAL A 250 -12.81 -12.01 12.94
N ALA A 251 -13.12 -11.64 11.69
CA ALA A 251 -12.27 -10.75 10.90
C ALA A 251 -12.07 -9.38 11.58
N THR A 252 -13.15 -8.79 12.12
CA THR A 252 -13.09 -7.55 12.92
C THR A 252 -12.26 -7.73 14.19
N GLY A 253 -12.33 -8.90 14.84
CA GLY A 253 -11.50 -9.26 15.99
C GLY A 253 -10.01 -9.26 15.67
N PHE A 254 -9.60 -9.85 14.54
CA PHE A 254 -8.20 -9.81 14.09
C PHE A 254 -7.75 -8.40 13.67
N MET A 255 -8.63 -7.61 13.07
CA MET A 255 -8.35 -6.22 12.77
C MET A 255 -8.10 -5.40 14.04
N THR A 256 -9.01 -5.48 15.01
CA THR A 256 -8.84 -4.79 16.30
C THR A 256 -7.63 -5.32 17.08
N GLY A 257 -7.32 -6.61 16.97
CA GLY A 257 -6.10 -7.20 17.51
C GLY A 257 -4.82 -6.60 16.90
N GLY A 258 -4.76 -6.46 15.58
CA GLY A 258 -3.63 -5.81 14.89
C GLY A 258 -3.46 -4.33 15.26
N ALA A 259 -4.57 -3.60 15.40
CA ALA A 259 -4.56 -2.24 15.96
C ALA A 259 -4.02 -2.22 17.40
N GLY A 260 -4.48 -3.16 18.24
CA GLY A 260 -4.03 -3.32 19.62
C GLY A 260 -2.53 -3.60 19.73
N ILE A 261 -1.97 -4.46 18.87
CA ILE A 261 -0.53 -4.74 18.82
C ILE A 261 0.26 -3.47 18.48
N VAL A 262 -0.16 -2.69 17.50
CA VAL A 262 0.51 -1.43 17.16
C VAL A 262 0.46 -0.43 18.30
N ILE A 263 -0.69 -0.27 18.95
CA ILE A 263 -0.85 0.63 20.10
C ILE A 263 0.06 0.16 21.24
N LEU A 264 0.03 -1.13 21.57
CA LEU A 264 0.87 -1.74 22.61
C LEU A 264 2.36 -1.50 22.33
N LEU A 265 2.83 -1.82 21.13
CA LEU A 265 4.22 -1.61 20.74
C LEU A 265 4.62 -0.13 20.78
N SER A 266 3.70 0.76 20.41
CA SER A 266 3.95 2.22 20.46
C SER A 266 4.06 2.73 21.90
N VAL A 267 3.19 2.27 22.80
CA VAL A 267 3.22 2.60 24.24
C VAL A 267 4.45 2.00 24.91
N LEU A 268 4.74 0.72 24.68
CA LEU A 268 5.92 0.06 25.23
C LEU A 268 7.19 0.76 24.77
N ARG A 269 7.28 1.20 23.51
CA ARG A 269 8.46 1.94 23.02
C ARG A 269 8.55 3.36 23.56
N HIS A 270 7.43 3.97 23.95
CA HIS A 270 7.42 5.27 24.64
C HIS A 270 8.01 5.16 26.06
N HIS A 271 7.73 4.07 26.78
CA HIS A 271 8.26 3.84 28.13
C HIS A 271 9.65 3.16 28.14
N PHE A 272 9.90 2.26 27.19
CA PHE A 272 11.13 1.46 27.07
C PHE A 272 11.85 1.78 25.77
N LEU A 273 12.67 2.83 25.77
CA LEU A 273 13.40 3.32 24.59
C LEU A 273 14.35 2.30 23.95
N ARG A 274 14.76 1.26 24.67
CA ARG A 274 15.65 0.19 24.20
C ARG A 274 14.92 -1.04 23.66
N LEU A 275 13.59 -1.00 23.56
CA LEU A 275 12.82 -2.13 23.04
C LEU A 275 13.19 -2.37 21.57
N PRO A 276 13.70 -3.56 21.19
CA PRO A 276 14.17 -3.82 19.83
C PRO A 276 13.02 -4.08 18.82
N ILE A 277 11.76 -3.94 19.26
CA ILE A 277 10.55 -4.25 18.50
C ILE A 277 9.88 -2.94 18.07
N HIS A 278 9.59 -2.81 16.77
CA HIS A 278 9.05 -1.58 16.18
C HIS A 278 7.60 -1.75 15.67
N PRO A 279 6.68 -0.81 15.97
CA PRO A 279 5.29 -0.93 15.50
C PRO A 279 5.16 -0.92 13.96
N LEU A 280 5.96 -0.12 13.25
CA LEU A 280 6.02 -0.19 11.77
C LEU A 280 6.57 -1.52 11.24
N GLY A 281 7.41 -2.21 12.02
CA GLY A 281 7.92 -3.53 11.63
C GLY A 281 6.82 -4.57 11.60
N TYR A 282 5.92 -4.54 12.59
CA TYR A 282 4.71 -5.37 12.61
C TYR A 282 3.78 -5.03 11.44
N ALA A 283 3.50 -3.73 11.21
CA ALA A 283 2.67 -3.29 10.10
C ALA A 283 3.20 -3.80 8.74
N LEU A 284 4.52 -3.71 8.51
CA LEU A 284 5.18 -4.24 7.32
C LEU A 284 5.07 -5.76 7.19
N ALA A 285 5.22 -6.49 8.31
CA ALA A 285 5.09 -7.95 8.32
C ALA A 285 3.71 -8.40 7.86
N THR A 286 2.67 -7.73 8.36
CA THR A 286 1.29 -8.08 8.05
C THR A 286 0.80 -7.57 6.69
N SER A 287 1.43 -6.57 6.08
CA SER A 287 0.98 -6.04 4.78
C SER A 287 1.59 -6.78 3.58
N TYR A 288 2.92 -6.96 3.58
CA TYR A 288 3.66 -7.50 2.43
C TYR A 288 4.84 -8.38 2.86
N GLY A 289 4.83 -8.86 4.12
CA GLY A 289 5.90 -9.66 4.69
C GLY A 289 6.16 -10.96 3.94
N TYR A 290 5.15 -11.57 3.33
CA TYR A 290 5.30 -12.83 2.58
C TYR A 290 6.22 -12.75 1.36
N LEU A 291 6.39 -11.57 0.75
CA LEU A 291 7.37 -11.34 -0.32
C LEU A 291 8.65 -10.66 0.20
N LEU A 292 8.56 -9.92 1.30
CA LEU A 292 9.68 -9.13 1.83
C LEU A 292 10.52 -9.88 2.86
N TRP A 293 10.07 -11.00 3.42
CA TRP A 293 10.73 -11.67 4.54
C TRP A 293 12.19 -12.02 4.24
N ALA A 294 12.47 -12.61 3.08
CA ALA A 294 13.81 -13.06 2.71
C ALA A 294 14.74 -11.88 2.41
N PRO A 295 14.37 -10.91 1.53
CA PRO A 295 15.16 -9.70 1.34
C PRO A 295 15.42 -8.94 2.65
N PHE A 296 14.40 -8.79 3.51
CA PHE A 296 14.54 -8.06 4.77
C PHE A 296 15.44 -8.78 5.75
N PHE A 297 15.34 -10.12 5.84
CA PHE A 297 16.23 -10.94 6.64
C PHE A 297 17.68 -10.79 6.17
N THR A 298 17.92 -10.93 4.86
CA THR A 298 19.26 -10.81 4.27
C THR A 298 19.86 -9.43 4.55
N VAL A 299 19.10 -8.35 4.31
CA VAL A 299 19.55 -6.99 4.61
C VAL A 299 19.77 -6.80 6.11
N TRP A 300 18.91 -7.37 6.96
CA TRP A 300 19.07 -7.31 8.41
C TRP A 300 20.35 -8.03 8.89
N VAL A 301 20.66 -9.21 8.36
CA VAL A 301 21.90 -9.94 8.68
C VAL A 301 23.12 -9.16 8.19
N ILE A 302 23.17 -8.79 6.91
CA ILE A 302 24.29 -8.06 6.32
C ILE A 302 24.51 -6.74 7.06
N LYS A 303 23.46 -5.95 7.25
CA LYS A 303 23.57 -4.65 7.94
C LYS A 303 23.93 -4.83 9.41
N SER A 304 23.48 -5.90 10.07
CA SER A 304 23.90 -6.22 11.44
C SER A 304 25.40 -6.48 11.51
N ILE A 305 25.93 -7.31 10.62
CA ILE A 305 27.36 -7.62 10.54
C ILE A 305 28.17 -6.35 10.26
N VAL A 306 27.80 -5.60 9.22
CA VAL A 306 28.51 -4.37 8.81
C VAL A 306 28.54 -3.34 9.93
N VAL A 307 27.42 -3.10 10.62
CA VAL A 307 27.31 -2.05 11.64
C VAL A 307 27.86 -2.49 12.99
N LYS A 308 27.55 -3.71 13.45
CA LYS A 308 27.97 -4.18 14.78
C LYS A 308 29.43 -4.65 14.81
N ILE A 309 29.94 -5.25 13.74
CA ILE A 309 31.31 -5.76 13.67
C ILE A 309 32.23 -4.74 13.00
N GLY A 310 31.82 -4.20 11.84
CA GLY A 310 32.66 -3.28 11.06
C GLY A 310 32.61 -1.81 11.50
N GLY A 311 31.59 -1.42 12.28
CA GLY A 311 31.38 -0.06 12.73
C GLY A 311 31.11 0.96 11.60
N ALA A 312 31.10 2.24 11.96
CA ALA A 312 30.76 3.33 11.04
C ALA A 312 31.72 3.46 9.84
N ARG A 313 32.99 3.05 10.01
CA ARG A 313 34.00 3.11 8.94
C ARG A 313 33.73 2.07 7.85
N ALA A 314 33.43 0.82 8.23
CA ALA A 314 33.07 -0.22 7.27
C ALA A 314 31.78 0.13 6.53
N TYR A 315 30.78 0.66 7.26
CA TYR A 315 29.54 1.13 6.65
C TYR A 315 29.79 2.15 5.53
N ARG A 316 30.58 3.20 5.80
CA ARG A 316 30.91 4.23 4.79
C ARG A 316 31.69 3.67 3.59
N ARG A 317 32.59 2.72 3.81
CA ARG A 317 33.36 2.07 2.72
C ARG A 317 32.50 1.17 1.84
N LEU A 318 31.44 0.57 2.40
CA LEU A 318 30.52 -0.30 1.67
C LEU A 318 29.35 0.45 1.02
N THR A 319 29.10 1.72 1.37
CA THR A 319 28.05 2.53 0.75
C THR A 319 28.10 2.51 -0.79
N PRO A 320 29.26 2.70 -1.45
CA PRO A 320 29.33 2.64 -2.92
C PRO A 320 28.92 1.27 -3.49
N LEU A 321 29.25 0.16 -2.81
CA LEU A 321 28.85 -1.18 -3.23
C LEU A 321 27.32 -1.32 -3.22
N PHE A 322 26.65 -0.90 -2.15
CA PHE A 322 25.19 -0.98 -2.05
C PHE A 322 24.48 -0.06 -3.05
N LEU A 323 25.04 1.13 -3.31
CA LEU A 323 24.55 2.01 -4.38
C LEU A 323 24.73 1.34 -5.75
N GLY A 324 25.87 0.68 -5.99
CA GLY A 324 26.12 -0.09 -7.21
C GLY A 324 25.11 -1.22 -7.42
N ILE A 325 24.74 -1.95 -6.36
CA ILE A 325 23.68 -2.98 -6.42
C ILE A 325 22.33 -2.35 -6.77
N ALA A 326 21.97 -1.22 -6.15
CA ALA A 326 20.71 -0.54 -6.42
C ALA A 326 20.63 -0.01 -7.87
N PHE A 327 21.68 0.67 -8.34
CA PHE A 327 21.75 1.16 -9.73
C PHE A 327 21.83 0.00 -10.73
N GLY A 328 22.56 -1.07 -10.40
CA GLY A 328 22.63 -2.28 -11.22
C GLY A 328 21.26 -2.92 -11.38
N HIS A 329 20.47 -3.02 -10.31
CA HIS A 329 19.10 -3.52 -10.38
C HIS A 329 18.21 -2.61 -11.25
N LEU A 330 18.26 -1.29 -11.06
CA LEU A 330 17.52 -0.33 -11.89
C LEU A 330 17.89 -0.43 -13.37
N PHE A 331 19.18 -0.58 -13.66
CA PHE A 331 19.67 -0.71 -15.03
C PHE A 331 19.24 -2.02 -15.68
N VAL A 332 19.42 -3.15 -14.98
CA VAL A 332 19.07 -4.48 -15.51
C VAL A 332 17.55 -4.65 -15.63
N ALA A 333 16.81 -4.42 -14.54
CA ALA A 333 15.37 -4.65 -14.51
C ALA A 333 14.59 -3.56 -15.26
N GLY A 334 15.01 -2.30 -15.14
CA GLY A 334 14.30 -1.17 -15.76
C GLY A 334 14.66 -0.97 -17.23
N LEU A 335 15.95 -0.97 -17.59
CA LEU A 335 16.38 -0.64 -18.93
C LEU A 335 16.62 -1.88 -19.80
N LEU A 336 17.47 -2.80 -19.36
CA LEU A 336 17.84 -3.95 -20.19
C LEU A 336 16.64 -4.88 -20.42
N TRP A 337 15.88 -5.19 -19.38
CA TRP A 337 14.71 -6.07 -19.50
C TRP A 337 13.62 -5.46 -20.40
N GLY A 338 13.37 -4.16 -20.28
CA GLY A 338 12.46 -3.45 -21.17
C GLY A 338 12.94 -3.42 -22.62
N ALA A 339 14.23 -3.15 -22.83
CA ALA A 339 14.85 -3.15 -24.16
C ALA A 339 14.84 -4.54 -24.80
N PHE A 340 15.17 -5.59 -24.04
CA PHE A 340 15.06 -6.97 -24.52
C PHE A 340 13.63 -7.34 -24.88
N GLY A 341 12.64 -6.94 -24.08
CA GLY A 341 11.24 -7.18 -24.40
C GLY A 341 10.78 -6.47 -25.68
N ALA A 342 11.28 -5.27 -25.96
CA ALA A 342 10.96 -4.54 -27.18
C ALA A 342 11.67 -5.08 -28.43
N LEU A 343 12.87 -5.66 -28.28
CA LEU A 343 13.73 -6.08 -29.39
C LEU A 343 13.62 -7.58 -29.74
N LEU A 344 13.15 -8.42 -28.82
CA LEU A 344 13.05 -9.87 -29.03
C LEU A 344 11.75 -10.26 -29.76
N PRO A 345 11.78 -11.34 -30.58
CA PRO A 345 10.57 -11.87 -31.19
C PRO A 345 9.52 -12.27 -30.14
N GLY A 346 8.25 -11.99 -30.43
CA GLY A 346 7.13 -12.16 -29.48
C GLY A 346 6.91 -13.58 -28.93
N GLU A 347 7.48 -14.63 -29.55
CA GLU A 347 7.50 -15.99 -29.00
C GLU A 347 8.52 -16.16 -27.87
N LEU A 348 9.72 -15.58 -28.02
CA LEU A 348 10.77 -15.66 -27.00
C LEU A 348 10.40 -14.80 -25.79
N TYR A 349 9.80 -13.64 -26.04
CA TYR A 349 9.23 -12.76 -25.01
C TYR A 349 8.21 -13.48 -24.12
N ARG A 350 7.23 -14.18 -24.74
CA ARG A 350 6.19 -14.93 -24.02
C ARG A 350 6.76 -16.11 -23.23
N ARG A 351 7.79 -16.79 -23.74
CA ARG A 351 8.45 -17.91 -23.01
C ARG A 351 9.25 -17.44 -21.80
N LEU A 352 9.91 -16.29 -21.92
CA LEU A 352 10.75 -15.74 -20.85
C LEU A 352 9.95 -15.05 -19.74
N HIS A 353 8.61 -14.95 -19.86
CA HIS A 353 7.73 -14.28 -18.88
C HIS A 353 8.29 -12.90 -18.47
N ILE A 354 8.79 -12.15 -19.45
CA ILE A 354 9.31 -10.80 -19.22
C ILE A 354 8.10 -9.87 -19.05
N ASP A 355 7.54 -9.82 -17.84
CA ASP A 355 6.50 -8.86 -17.49
C ASP A 355 7.14 -7.48 -17.33
N ILE A 356 6.96 -6.63 -18.33
CA ILE A 356 7.25 -5.20 -18.20
C ILE A 356 6.01 -4.54 -17.54
N GLY A 357 5.90 -4.68 -16.21
CA GLY A 357 5.16 -3.79 -15.29
C GLY A 357 3.68 -3.46 -15.53
#